data_AF-A0AAD3T4J4-F1
#
_entry.id   AF-A0AAD3T4J4-F1
#
_cell.length_a   1.000
_cell.length_b   1.000
_cell.length_c   1.000
_cell.angle_alpha   90.00
_cell.angle_beta   90.00
_cell.angle_gamma   90.00
#
_symmetry.space_group_name_H-M   'P 1'
#
loop_
_entity.id
_entity.type
_entity.pdbx_description
1 polymer ?
#
loop_
_entity_poly.entity_id
_entity_poly.type
_entity_poly.pdbx_seq_one_letter_code
_entity_poly.pdbx_strand_id
1 'polypeptide(L)'
;MKEPPEPEIVKNFLLKTLHLQGREKRIDNFTLGEGVMPASFKVLYDSHRAKDTLLADFGGSAIGRVAPVDSGFWWIILLRSYTKCTRDHSLCELPEVQKGIKLILNLCLSDGFDTFPTLLCADGCSMIDRRMVRDRGDYSASASQSALPS
;
A
#
# COMPACT_ATOMS: atom_id res chain seq x y z
N MET A 1 -17.10 3.78 -32.29
CA MET A 1 -15.64 3.55 -32.35
C MET A 1 -15.13 3.44 -30.92
N LYS A 2 -14.31 2.44 -30.59
CA LYS A 2 -13.58 2.42 -29.31
C LYS A 2 -12.40 3.39 -29.45
N GLU A 3 -12.21 4.26 -28.48
CA GLU A 3 -11.02 5.11 -28.41
C GLU A 3 -9.75 4.23 -28.40
N PRO A 4 -8.65 4.73 -29.00
CA PRO A 4 -7.38 4.01 -28.95
C PRO A 4 -6.92 3.86 -27.49
N PRO A 5 -6.27 2.75 -27.13
CA PRO A 5 -5.75 2.57 -25.77
C PRO A 5 -4.70 3.63 -25.45
N GLU A 6 -4.73 4.16 -24.24
CA GLU A 6 -3.78 5.16 -23.72
C GLU A 6 -2.84 4.52 -22.68
N PRO A 7 -1.89 3.66 -23.08
CA PRO A 7 -1.02 2.96 -22.13
C PRO A 7 -0.02 3.88 -21.42
N GLU A 8 0.20 5.08 -21.95
CA GLU A 8 1.22 6.01 -21.47
C GLU A 8 0.94 6.52 -20.05
N ILE A 9 -0.33 6.72 -19.67
CA ILE A 9 -0.68 7.09 -18.29
C ILE A 9 -0.29 5.97 -17.30
N VAL A 10 -0.47 4.71 -17.70
CA VAL A 10 -0.11 3.54 -16.88
C VAL A 10 1.40 3.41 -16.76
N LYS A 11 2.14 3.58 -17.86
CA LYS A 11 3.61 3.58 -17.86
C LYS A 11 4.16 4.65 -16.92
N ASN A 12 3.64 5.88 -17.02
CA ASN A 12 4.05 6.99 -16.17
C ASN A 12 3.70 6.73 -14.70
N PHE A 13 2.51 6.22 -14.41
CA PHE A 13 2.13 5.82 -13.05
C PHE A 13 3.10 4.79 -12.47
N LEU A 14 3.40 3.71 -13.21
CA LEU A 14 4.30 2.63 -12.77
C LEU A 14 5.70 3.17 -12.43
N LEU A 15 6.29 3.97 -13.33
CA LEU A 15 7.63 4.54 -13.14
C LEU A 15 7.69 5.59 -12.03
N LYS A 16 6.67 6.46 -11.91
CA LYS A 16 6.64 7.48 -10.86
C LYS A 16 6.44 6.85 -9.48
N THR A 17 5.57 5.86 -9.36
CA THR A 17 5.37 5.14 -8.09
C THR A 17 6.59 4.29 -7.71
N LEU A 18 7.28 3.69 -8.68
CA LEU A 18 8.58 3.04 -8.45
C LEU A 18 9.64 4.02 -7.96
N HIS A 19 9.69 5.24 -8.51
CA HIS A 19 10.58 6.27 -8.01
C HIS A 19 10.26 6.66 -6.55
N LEU A 20 8.97 6.68 -6.17
CA LEU A 20 8.57 6.91 -4.77
C LEU A 20 8.96 5.73 -3.86
N GLN A 21 8.93 4.49 -4.36
CA GLN A 21 9.43 3.32 -3.64
C GLN A 21 10.92 3.45 -3.29
N GLY A 22 11.74 4.03 -4.17
CA GLY A 22 13.18 4.17 -3.94
C GLY A 22 13.60 5.27 -2.95
N ARG A 23 12.66 6.05 -2.40
CA ARG A 23 12.96 7.13 -1.44
C ARG A 23 13.04 6.61 -0.02
N GLU A 24 13.75 7.34 0.84
CA GLU A 24 13.68 7.11 2.28
C GLU A 24 12.27 7.47 2.79
N LYS A 25 11.68 6.56 3.58
CA LYS A 25 10.31 6.66 4.06
C LYS A 25 10.33 6.56 5.57
N ARG A 26 9.83 7.58 6.25
CA ARG A 26 9.78 7.62 7.71
C ARG A 26 8.38 7.96 8.19
N ILE A 27 7.92 7.21 9.19
CA ILE A 27 6.73 7.54 9.98
C ILE A 27 7.22 7.69 11.42
N ASP A 28 7.11 8.90 11.96
CA ASP A 28 7.71 9.28 13.25
C ASP A 28 9.20 8.89 13.32
N ASN A 29 9.55 7.96 14.21
CA ASN A 29 10.92 7.47 14.42
C ASN A 29 11.22 6.16 13.69
N PHE A 30 10.30 5.64 12.88
CA PHE A 30 10.43 4.36 12.17
C PHE A 30 10.72 4.57 10.69
N THR A 31 11.77 3.91 10.19
CA THR A 31 12.04 3.81 8.75
C THR A 31 11.28 2.62 8.19
N LEU A 32 10.51 2.84 7.13
CA LEU A 32 9.74 1.77 6.48
C LEU A 32 10.63 0.90 5.59
N GLY A 33 10.18 -0.33 5.35
CA GLY A 33 10.88 -1.26 4.46
C GLY A 33 11.07 -0.70 3.04
N GLU A 34 12.20 -1.06 2.42
CA GLU A 34 12.58 -0.52 1.11
C GLU A 34 11.52 -0.79 0.03
N GLY A 35 10.87 -1.97 0.07
CA GLY A 35 9.87 -2.36 -0.92
C GLY A 35 8.48 -1.72 -0.77
N VAL A 36 8.23 -0.96 0.29
CA VAL A 36 6.87 -0.45 0.60
C VAL A 36 6.43 0.50 -0.50
N MET A 37 5.28 0.21 -1.11
CA MET A 37 4.64 1.10 -2.09
C MET A 37 3.74 2.12 -1.37
N PRO A 38 3.60 3.35 -1.89
CA PRO A 38 2.70 4.33 -1.28
C PRO A 38 1.23 3.90 -1.42
N ALA A 39 0.40 4.28 -0.44
CA ALA A 39 -1.06 4.16 -0.53
C ALA A 39 -1.61 5.17 -1.54
N SER A 40 -1.07 6.40 -1.50
CA SER A 40 -1.45 7.47 -2.39
C SER A 40 -0.29 8.44 -2.62
N PHE A 41 -0.44 9.34 -3.60
CA PHE A 41 0.45 10.46 -3.77
C PHE A 41 -0.32 11.68 -4.29
N LYS A 42 0.26 12.86 -4.10
CA LYS A 42 -0.30 14.16 -4.50
C LYS A 42 0.74 14.91 -5.32
N VAL A 43 0.29 15.69 -6.29
CA VAL A 43 1.13 16.62 -7.03
C VAL A 43 1.06 17.98 -6.33
N LEU A 44 2.21 18.52 -5.93
CA LEU A 44 2.34 19.84 -5.34
C LEU A 44 3.22 20.71 -6.23
N TYR A 45 2.71 21.88 -6.61
CA TYR A 45 3.48 22.87 -7.34
C TYR A 45 4.37 23.65 -6.37
N ASP A 46 5.69 23.55 -6.55
CA ASP A 46 6.66 24.35 -5.84
C ASP A 46 6.86 25.68 -6.59
N SER A 47 6.32 26.77 -6.03
CA SER A 47 6.40 28.11 -6.61
C SER A 47 7.82 28.68 -6.63
N HIS A 48 8.70 28.25 -5.72
CA HIS A 48 10.08 28.72 -5.66
C HIS A 48 10.95 28.03 -6.71
N ARG A 49 10.70 26.74 -6.97
CA ARG A 49 11.44 25.94 -7.95
C ARG A 49 10.76 25.90 -9.32
N ALA A 50 9.59 26.51 -9.44
CA ALA A 50 8.71 26.47 -10.60
C ALA A 50 8.52 25.05 -11.15
N LYS A 51 8.28 24.08 -10.26
CA LYS A 51 8.25 22.65 -10.62
C LYS A 51 7.28 21.85 -9.78
N ASP A 52 6.64 20.88 -10.43
CA ASP A 52 5.82 19.87 -9.75
C ASP A 52 6.66 18.87 -8.95
N THR A 53 6.22 18.62 -7.74
CA THR A 53 6.78 17.64 -6.82
C THR A 53 5.72 16.60 -6.45
N LEU A 54 6.15 15.35 -6.28
CA LEU A 54 5.27 14.26 -5.82
C LEU A 54 5.48 14.06 -4.33
N LEU A 55 4.39 14.24 -3.57
CA LEU A 55 4.31 13.93 -2.15
C LEU A 55 3.56 12.60 -1.97
N ALA A 56 4.27 11.58 -1.50
CA ALA A 56 3.71 10.25 -1.25
C ALA A 56 3.19 10.12 0.19
N ASP A 57 2.11 9.37 0.35
CA ASP A 57 1.62 8.90 1.65
C ASP A 57 1.74 7.38 1.73
N PHE A 58 2.52 6.91 2.70
CA PHE A 58 2.78 5.49 2.95
C PHE A 58 1.92 4.91 4.07
N GLY A 59 0.84 5.61 4.44
CA GLY A 59 -0.05 5.25 5.55
C GLY A 59 0.20 6.07 6.82
N GLY A 60 1.22 6.93 6.84
CA GLY A 60 1.52 7.79 8.00
C GLY A 60 0.47 8.87 8.25
N SER A 61 -0.25 9.29 7.20
CA SER A 61 -1.37 10.23 7.32
C SER A 61 -2.73 9.54 7.46
N ALA A 62 -2.78 8.20 7.40
CA ALA A 62 -4.01 7.44 7.54
C ALA A 62 -4.46 7.36 9.02
N ILE A 63 -5.77 7.41 9.26
CA ILE A 63 -6.38 7.47 10.61
C ILE A 63 -5.93 6.29 11.50
N GLY A 64 -5.58 5.14 10.91
CA GLY A 64 -5.09 3.95 11.63
C GLY A 64 -3.58 3.66 11.51
N ARG A 65 -2.81 4.51 10.82
CA ARG A 65 -1.37 4.29 10.54
C ARG A 65 -1.06 2.90 9.98
N VAL A 66 -1.84 2.45 9.01
CA VAL A 66 -1.73 1.11 8.45
C VAL A 66 -0.86 1.11 7.20
N ALA A 67 0.06 0.15 7.12
CA ALA A 67 0.87 -0.05 5.92
C ALA A 67 -0.02 -0.62 4.77
N PRO A 68 0.00 -0.02 3.58
CA PRO A 68 -0.81 -0.46 2.44
C PRO A 68 -0.13 -1.65 1.74
N VAL A 69 -0.33 -2.85 2.27
CA VAL A 69 0.31 -4.08 1.75
C VAL A 69 -0.19 -4.37 0.32
N ASP A 70 -1.47 -4.10 0.05
CA ASP A 70 -2.12 -4.32 -1.23
C ASP A 70 -1.57 -3.44 -2.37
N SER A 71 -1.12 -2.20 -2.08
CA SER A 71 -0.51 -1.31 -3.09
C SER A 71 0.64 -1.97 -3.85
N GLY A 72 1.48 -2.75 -3.16
CA GLY A 72 2.58 -3.49 -3.77
C GLY A 72 2.09 -4.54 -4.75
N PHE A 73 1.10 -5.34 -4.35
CA PHE A 73 0.54 -6.39 -5.19
C PHE A 73 -0.21 -5.82 -6.40
N TRP A 74 -0.99 -4.76 -6.21
CA TRP A 74 -1.68 -4.09 -7.30
C TRP A 74 -0.70 -3.50 -8.32
N TRP A 75 0.43 -2.97 -7.88
CA TRP A 75 1.46 -2.46 -8.78
C TRP A 75 2.04 -3.57 -9.67
N ILE A 76 2.34 -4.76 -9.11
CA ILE A 76 2.83 -5.92 -9.88
C ILE A 76 1.76 -6.41 -10.88
N ILE A 77 0.50 -6.49 -10.45
CA ILE A 77 -0.62 -6.89 -11.31
C ILE A 77 -0.82 -5.89 -12.46
N LEU A 78 -0.70 -4.59 -12.16
CA LEU A 78 -0.84 -3.52 -13.13
C LEU A 78 0.30 -3.53 -14.16
N LEU A 79 1.55 -3.74 -13.71
CA LEU A 79 2.70 -3.93 -14.60
C LEU A 79 2.49 -5.11 -15.55
N ARG A 80 2.04 -6.25 -15.03
CA ARG A 80 1.72 -7.43 -15.87
C ARG A 80 0.60 -7.14 -16.86
N SER A 81 -0.42 -6.39 -16.44
CA SER A 81 -1.54 -6.00 -17.29
C SER A 81 -1.09 -5.05 -18.40
N TYR A 82 -0.22 -4.08 -18.09
CA TYR A 82 0.42 -3.19 -19.07
C TYR A 82 1.15 -4.00 -20.14
N THR A 83 2.10 -4.87 -19.74
CA THR A 83 2.89 -5.68 -20.67
C THR A 83 2.01 -6.58 -21.54
N LYS A 84 0.95 -7.17 -20.99
CA LYS A 84 0.02 -7.99 -21.78
C LYS A 84 -0.81 -7.17 -22.78
N CYS A 85 -1.22 -5.98 -22.39
CA CYS A 85 -2.05 -5.10 -23.23
C CYS A 85 -1.23 -4.50 -24.38
N THR A 86 -0.02 -4.02 -24.09
CA THR A 86 0.86 -3.38 -25.08
C THR A 86 1.69 -4.37 -25.88
N ARG A 87 1.88 -5.59 -25.36
CA ARG A 87 2.86 -6.58 -25.84
C ARG A 87 4.31 -6.07 -25.80
N ASP A 88 4.56 -5.03 -25.01
CA ASP A 88 5.88 -4.45 -24.80
C ASP A 88 6.45 -4.93 -23.46
N HIS A 89 7.52 -5.71 -23.54
CA HIS A 89 8.24 -6.26 -22.40
C HIS A 89 9.36 -5.34 -21.89
N SER A 90 9.72 -4.30 -22.65
CA SER A 90 10.86 -3.43 -22.33
C SER A 90 10.74 -2.82 -20.94
N LEU A 91 9.55 -2.35 -20.55
CA LEU A 91 9.29 -1.78 -19.23
C LEU A 91 9.52 -2.80 -18.11
N CYS A 92 9.00 -4.02 -18.25
CA CYS A 92 9.10 -5.02 -17.18
C CYS A 92 10.51 -5.59 -17.03
N GLU A 93 11.32 -5.54 -18.09
CA GLU A 93 12.70 -6.03 -18.11
C GLU A 93 13.72 -4.99 -17.60
N LEU A 94 13.31 -3.73 -17.40
CA LEU A 94 14.19 -2.70 -16.84
C LEU A 94 14.75 -3.13 -15.46
N PRO A 95 16.06 -2.97 -15.20
CA PRO A 95 16.68 -3.37 -13.94
C PRO A 95 16.02 -2.76 -12.70
N GLU A 96 15.62 -1.49 -12.76
CA GLU A 96 14.93 -0.80 -11.67
C GLU A 96 13.54 -1.36 -11.40
N VAL A 97 12.81 -1.76 -12.45
CA VAL A 97 11.49 -2.39 -12.34
C VAL A 97 11.63 -3.79 -11.73
N GLN A 98 12.60 -4.58 -12.20
CA GLN A 98 12.94 -5.87 -11.61
C GLN A 98 13.35 -5.76 -10.14
N LYS A 99 14.15 -4.75 -9.79
CA LYS A 99 14.50 -4.45 -8.40
C LYS A 99 13.26 -4.11 -7.57
N GLY A 100 12.36 -3.29 -8.09
CA GLY A 100 11.11 -2.92 -7.42
C GLY A 100 10.22 -4.14 -7.12
N ILE A 101 10.07 -5.05 -8.08
CA ILE A 101 9.35 -6.32 -7.89
C ILE A 101 9.98 -7.14 -6.77
N LYS A 102 11.32 -7.34 -6.81
CA LYS A 102 12.04 -8.10 -5.80
C LYS A 102 11.88 -7.51 -4.40
N LEU A 103 11.94 -6.19 -4.27
CA LEU A 103 11.76 -5.52 -2.98
C LEU A 103 10.33 -5.72 -2.43
N ILE A 104 9.29 -5.66 -3.27
CA ILE A 104 7.90 -5.93 -2.85
C ILE A 104 7.77 -7.38 -2.37
N LEU A 105 8.30 -8.33 -3.15
CA LEU A 105 8.22 -9.76 -2.81
C LEU A 105 8.99 -10.08 -1.53
N ASN A 106 10.18 -9.50 -1.34
CA ASN A 106 10.98 -9.70 -0.13
C ASN A 106 10.26 -9.22 1.14
N LEU A 107 9.42 -8.18 1.07
CA LEU A 107 8.62 -7.76 2.22
C LEU A 107 7.53 -8.77 2.60
N CYS A 108 7.02 -9.52 1.63
CA CYS A 108 5.91 -10.44 1.83
C CYS A 108 6.37 -11.88 2.08
N LEU A 109 7.58 -12.22 1.63
CA LEU A 109 8.14 -13.57 1.70
C LEU A 109 9.34 -13.65 2.64
N SER A 110 9.65 -12.58 3.39
CA SER A 110 10.68 -12.61 4.41
C SER A 110 10.32 -13.62 5.49
N ASP A 111 11.31 -14.38 5.94
CA ASP A 111 11.16 -15.29 7.06
C ASP A 111 10.61 -14.56 8.30
N GLY A 112 9.68 -15.19 8.99
CA GLY A 112 9.00 -14.66 10.16
C GLY A 112 8.67 -15.75 11.17
N PHE A 113 7.96 -15.36 12.23
CA PHE A 113 7.51 -16.29 13.27
C PHE A 113 6.17 -16.95 12.94
N ASP A 114 5.57 -16.63 11.79
CA ASP A 114 4.32 -17.25 11.39
C ASP A 114 4.55 -18.73 11.04
N THR A 115 3.62 -19.57 11.49
CA THR A 115 3.62 -21.01 11.24
C THR A 115 2.75 -21.37 10.04
N PHE A 116 2.00 -20.41 9.51
CA PHE A 116 1.16 -20.55 8.34
C PHE A 116 1.81 -19.94 7.09
N PRO A 117 1.52 -20.49 5.89
CA PRO A 117 2.08 -19.97 4.64
C PRO A 117 1.39 -18.68 4.16
N THR A 118 0.38 -18.18 4.89
CA THR A 118 -0.36 -16.97 4.57
C THR A 118 0.35 -15.73 5.09
N LEU A 119 0.22 -14.59 4.39
CA LEU A 119 0.81 -13.33 4.84
C LEU A 119 0.05 -12.79 6.06
N LEU A 120 0.74 -12.64 7.19
CA LEU A 120 0.20 -11.98 8.37
C LEU A 120 0.01 -10.48 8.11
N CYS A 121 -1.19 -10.00 8.40
CA CYS A 121 -1.64 -8.66 8.05
C CYS A 121 -2.34 -7.98 9.22
N ALA A 122 -2.09 -6.69 9.44
CA ALA A 122 -2.84 -5.89 10.40
C ALA A 122 -4.26 -5.60 9.87
N ASP A 123 -5.23 -5.34 10.76
CA ASP A 123 -6.56 -4.87 10.35
C ASP A 123 -6.42 -3.54 9.59
N GLY A 124 -7.17 -3.37 8.50
CA GLY A 124 -7.07 -2.18 7.66
C GLY A 124 -5.95 -2.19 6.60
N CYS A 125 -5.24 -3.29 6.35
CA CYS A 125 -4.04 -3.30 5.48
C CYS A 125 -4.32 -3.48 3.97
N SER A 126 -5.59 -3.40 3.58
CA SER A 126 -6.07 -3.64 2.22
C SER A 126 -6.99 -2.49 1.78
N MET A 127 -7.72 -2.67 0.67
CA MET A 127 -8.78 -1.75 0.26
C MET A 127 -9.75 -1.38 1.39
N ILE A 128 -10.03 -2.32 2.30
CA ILE A 128 -10.69 -2.00 3.56
C ILE A 128 -9.61 -1.47 4.50
N ASP A 129 -9.55 -0.15 4.63
CA ASP A 129 -8.51 0.60 5.35
C ASP A 129 -8.91 1.02 6.78
N ARG A 130 -10.01 0.45 7.29
CA ARG A 130 -10.54 0.69 8.63
C ARG A 130 -10.72 -0.61 9.40
N ARG A 131 -10.70 -0.48 10.73
CA ARG A 131 -10.94 -1.59 11.65
C ARG A 131 -12.31 -2.21 11.39
N MET A 132 -12.34 -3.48 11.02
CA MET A 132 -13.58 -4.23 10.78
C MET A 132 -14.00 -5.06 12.00
N VAL A 133 -13.05 -5.39 12.87
CA VAL A 133 -13.34 -6.12 14.10
C VAL A 133 -14.02 -5.17 15.09
N ARG A 134 -15.32 -5.38 15.33
CA ARG A 134 -15.98 -4.80 16.52
C ARG A 134 -15.36 -5.43 17.76
N ASP A 135 -14.81 -4.62 18.66
CA ASP A 135 -14.64 -5.05 20.05
C ASP A 135 -16.02 -5.47 20.56
N ARG A 136 -16.22 -6.76 20.82
CA ARG A 136 -17.34 -7.19 21.67
C ARG A 136 -16.95 -6.89 23.12
N GLY A 137 -16.89 -5.62 23.48
CA GLY A 137 -16.84 -5.15 24.86
C GLY A 137 -18.23 -4.69 25.29
N ASP A 138 -18.66 -5.15 26.48
CA ASP A 138 -19.85 -4.74 27.25
C ASP A 138 -21.21 -5.43 26.98
N TYR A 139 -21.23 -6.76 27.07
CA TYR A 139 -22.44 -7.51 27.47
C TYR A 139 -22.23 -8.38 28.73
N SER A 140 -21.41 -7.92 29.69
CA SER A 140 -21.24 -8.61 30.98
C SER A 140 -21.37 -7.72 32.22
N ALA A 141 -21.91 -6.51 32.10
CA ALA A 141 -22.09 -5.59 33.23
C ALA A 141 -23.54 -5.09 33.37
N SER A 142 -24.51 -6.01 33.56
CA SER A 142 -25.85 -5.62 34.06
C SER A 142 -26.66 -6.77 34.69
N ALA A 143 -26.02 -7.81 35.24
CA ALA A 143 -26.71 -8.83 36.04
C ALA A 143 -26.37 -8.72 37.53
N SER A 144 -26.51 -7.54 38.11
CA SER A 144 -26.45 -7.33 39.56
C SER A 144 -27.20 -6.07 39.93
N GLN A 145 -28.52 -6.17 40.11
CA GLN A 145 -29.32 -5.42 41.09
C GLN A 145 -30.82 -5.59 40.79
N SER A 146 -31.43 -6.57 41.45
CA SER A 146 -32.80 -6.43 41.94
C SER A 146 -32.90 -7.19 43.26
N ALA A 147 -32.40 -6.55 44.32
CA ALA A 147 -32.93 -6.82 45.65
C ALA A 147 -34.37 -6.29 45.71
N LEU A 148 -35.24 -7.01 46.41
CA LEU A 148 -36.29 -6.48 47.30
C LEU A 148 -36.93 -7.68 48.06
N PRO A 149 -37.55 -7.46 49.23
CA PRO A 149 -37.12 -8.04 50.50
C PRO A 149 -38.16 -8.98 51.13
N SER A 150 -37.76 -9.60 52.24
CA SER A 150 -38.51 -10.31 53.31
C SER A 150 -39.93 -10.81 53.01
#